data_AF-A0A8D6VSC0-F1
#
_entry.id   AF-A0A8D6VSC0-F1
#
_cell.length_a   1.000
_cell.length_b   1.000
_cell.length_c   1.000
_cell.angle_alpha   90.00
_cell.angle_beta   90.00
_cell.angle_gamma   90.00
#
_symmetry.space_group_name_H-M   'P 1'
#
loop_
_entity.id
_entity.type
_entity.pdbx_description
1 polymer ?
#
loop_
_entity_poly.entity_id
_entity_poly.type
_entity_poly.pdbx_seq_one_letter_code
_entity_poly.pdbx_strand_id
1 'polypeptide(L)'
;MTAQRKFNKKIMRCMSLTVVALSAACSNASPPAGATVGNFANKWAYAIACGSGHFLSVDLNQQKSHVTGEWSEGTNARGGGGKLEGDVRSGKLYVRYCSDDGEAGYEACPNFSGEEDYFVLEKGALVRYQKFGDTYKRDVALHPDIKGKQIPSETCADTESDS
;
A
#
# COMPACT_ATOMS: atom_id res chain seq x y z
N MET A 1 -5.07 103.00 -3.56
CA MET A 1 -4.68 102.06 -4.63
C MET A 1 -5.60 100.84 -4.54
N THR A 2 -6.26 100.53 -5.66
CA THR A 2 -6.71 99.21 -6.21
C THR A 2 -6.84 98.02 -5.22
N ALA A 3 -7.81 97.10 -5.27
CA ALA A 3 -8.63 96.56 -6.36
C ALA A 3 -9.74 95.64 -5.81
N GLN A 4 -10.70 95.31 -6.68
CA GLN A 4 -11.73 94.29 -6.51
C GLN A 4 -11.18 92.83 -6.44
N ARG A 5 -11.99 91.89 -5.91
CA ARG A 5 -12.57 90.69 -6.59
C ARG A 5 -12.55 89.36 -5.80
N LYS A 6 -13.74 88.73 -5.84
CA LYS A 6 -14.09 87.31 -6.17
C LYS A 6 -13.94 86.18 -5.13
N PHE A 7 -15.11 85.59 -4.86
CA PHE A 7 -15.50 84.16 -4.82
C PHE A 7 -14.41 83.11 -4.72
N ASN A 8 -14.60 82.14 -3.81
CA ASN A 8 -14.06 80.79 -4.02
C ASN A 8 -15.03 79.67 -3.63
N LYS A 9 -15.24 78.79 -4.61
CA LYS A 9 -16.14 77.64 -4.68
C LYS A 9 -15.41 76.44 -4.07
N LYS A 10 -15.94 75.83 -3.01
CA LYS A 10 -15.29 74.66 -2.38
C LYS A 10 -15.43 73.42 -3.26
N ILE A 11 -14.27 72.79 -3.46
CA ILE A 11 -13.97 71.69 -4.35
C ILE A 11 -14.56 70.37 -3.80
N MET A 12 -15.28 69.67 -4.69
CA MET A 12 -15.79 68.32 -4.53
C MET A 12 -14.62 67.32 -4.56
N ARG A 13 -14.45 66.54 -3.49
CA ARG A 13 -13.50 65.41 -3.47
C ARG A 13 -14.22 64.14 -3.89
N CYS A 14 -13.91 63.66 -5.09
CA CYS A 14 -14.21 62.29 -5.52
C CYS A 14 -13.47 61.31 -4.61
N MET A 15 -14.22 60.45 -3.92
CA MET A 15 -13.69 59.29 -3.21
C MET A 15 -13.61 58.15 -4.23
N SER A 16 -12.40 57.82 -4.66
CA SER A 16 -12.14 56.69 -5.56
C SER A 16 -12.41 55.38 -4.82
N LEU A 17 -13.50 54.70 -5.19
CA LEU A 17 -13.74 53.30 -4.83
C LEU A 17 -12.82 52.42 -5.68
N THR A 18 -11.71 51.97 -5.11
CA THR A 18 -10.97 50.82 -5.65
C THR A 18 -11.80 49.56 -5.42
N VAL A 19 -12.48 49.11 -6.47
CA VAL A 19 -13.07 47.77 -6.53
C VAL A 19 -11.92 46.78 -6.66
N VAL A 20 -11.57 46.10 -5.57
CA VAL A 20 -10.71 44.92 -5.62
C VAL A 20 -11.58 43.77 -6.12
N ALA A 21 -11.44 43.41 -7.40
CA ALA A 21 -12.01 42.19 -7.93
C ALA A 21 -11.27 41.00 -7.28
N LEU A 22 -11.91 40.32 -6.32
CA LEU A 22 -11.50 38.99 -5.91
C LEU A 22 -11.80 38.05 -7.09
N SER A 23 -10.79 37.80 -7.91
CA SER A 23 -10.79 36.66 -8.82
C SER A 23 -10.78 35.39 -7.96
N ALA A 24 -11.96 34.83 -7.74
CA ALA A 24 -12.10 33.43 -7.33
C ALA A 24 -11.55 32.58 -8.48
N ALA A 25 -10.24 32.37 -8.48
CA ALA A 25 -9.63 31.32 -9.28
C ALA A 25 -10.19 30.00 -8.72
N CYS A 26 -11.21 29.46 -9.39
CA CYS A 26 -11.52 28.06 -9.27
C CYS A 26 -10.27 27.33 -9.78
N SER A 27 -9.36 27.02 -8.87
CA SER A 27 -8.33 26.03 -9.12
C SER A 27 -9.09 24.76 -9.48
N ASN A 28 -9.19 24.49 -10.78
CA ASN A 28 -9.36 23.15 -11.29
C ASN A 28 -8.06 22.42 -10.92
N ALA A 29 -7.90 22.12 -9.64
CA ALA A 29 -7.03 21.07 -9.22
C ALA A 29 -7.62 19.84 -9.88
N SER A 30 -6.99 19.41 -10.99
CA SER A 30 -7.21 18.08 -11.52
C SER A 30 -7.18 17.13 -10.31
N PRO A 31 -8.17 16.24 -10.13
CA PRO A 31 -8.02 15.20 -9.13
C PRO A 31 -6.64 14.58 -9.34
N PRO A 32 -5.84 14.37 -8.27
CA PRO A 32 -4.52 13.80 -8.42
C PRO A 32 -4.65 12.61 -9.35
N ALA A 33 -3.90 12.63 -10.46
CA ALA A 33 -3.95 11.59 -11.48
C ALA A 33 -4.01 10.26 -10.75
N GLY A 34 -5.17 9.58 -10.89
CA GLY A 34 -5.66 8.62 -9.90
C GLY A 34 -4.52 7.75 -9.42
N ALA A 35 -4.22 7.82 -8.12
CA ALA A 35 -3.15 7.01 -7.53
C ALA A 35 -3.35 5.60 -8.05
N THR A 36 -2.44 5.14 -8.90
CA THR A 36 -2.56 3.83 -9.53
C THR A 36 -2.60 2.84 -8.37
N VAL A 37 -3.77 2.26 -8.14
CA VAL A 37 -3.91 1.20 -7.14
C VAL A 37 -2.95 0.13 -7.61
N GLY A 38 -1.92 -0.16 -6.80
CA GLY A 38 -0.93 -1.17 -7.14
C GLY A 38 -1.64 -2.46 -7.55
N ASN A 39 -1.21 -3.07 -8.64
CA ASN A 39 -1.79 -4.32 -9.11
C ASN A 39 -1.07 -5.49 -8.47
N PHE A 40 -1.65 -6.02 -7.40
CA PHE A 40 -1.14 -7.15 -6.63
C PHE A 40 -1.59 -8.50 -7.22
N ALA A 41 -2.55 -8.51 -8.16
CA ALA A 41 -3.10 -9.75 -8.71
C ALA A 41 -2.04 -10.56 -9.45
N ASN A 42 -1.67 -11.70 -8.86
CA ASN A 42 -0.76 -12.69 -9.42
C ASN A 42 -0.69 -13.91 -8.49
N LYS A 43 -0.06 -14.98 -8.99
CA LYS A 43 0.52 -16.01 -8.12
C LYS A 43 1.92 -15.57 -7.72
N TRP A 44 2.20 -15.62 -6.43
CA TRP A 44 3.49 -15.24 -5.85
C TRP A 44 3.98 -16.38 -4.98
N ALA A 45 5.26 -16.65 -5.02
CA ALA A 45 5.84 -17.68 -4.19
C ALA A 45 7.30 -17.40 -3.82
N TYR A 46 7.68 -17.98 -2.69
CA TYR A 46 8.97 -17.90 -2.05
C TYR A 46 9.37 -19.29 -1.60
N ALA A 47 10.66 -19.60 -1.71
CA ALA A 47 11.20 -20.87 -1.26
C ALA A 47 12.64 -20.69 -0.77
N ILE A 48 12.95 -21.20 0.42
CA ILE A 48 14.30 -21.54 0.84
C ILE A 48 14.37 -23.05 1.04
N ALA A 49 15.32 -23.69 0.37
CA ALA A 49 15.47 -25.14 0.39
C ALA A 49 16.44 -25.68 1.46
N CYS A 50 17.12 -24.80 2.21
CA CYS A 50 18.11 -25.23 3.21
C CYS A 50 17.49 -25.55 4.58
N GLY A 51 18.17 -26.40 5.34
CA GLY A 51 17.76 -26.77 6.70
C GLY A 51 16.35 -27.35 6.72
N SER A 52 15.48 -26.81 7.57
CA SER A 52 14.07 -27.21 7.64
C SER A 52 13.24 -26.78 6.43
N GLY A 53 13.78 -25.92 5.56
CA GLY A 53 13.03 -25.28 4.49
C GLY A 53 12.01 -24.25 5.00
N HIS A 54 11.67 -23.31 4.12
CA HIS A 54 10.54 -22.38 4.31
C HIS A 54 9.94 -22.05 2.95
N PHE A 55 8.64 -22.22 2.84
CA PHE A 55 7.89 -22.03 1.61
C PHE A 55 6.67 -21.19 1.92
N LEU A 56 6.43 -20.18 1.09
CA LEU A 56 5.23 -19.34 1.17
C LEU A 56 4.72 -19.13 -0.25
N SER A 57 3.43 -19.28 -0.46
CA SER A 57 2.75 -18.88 -1.69
C SER A 57 1.46 -18.14 -1.39
N VAL A 58 1.12 -17.21 -2.27
CA VAL A 58 -0.18 -16.53 -2.30
C VAL A 58 -0.70 -16.44 -3.74
N ASP A 59 -1.98 -16.69 -3.94
CA ASP A 59 -2.68 -16.51 -5.22
C ASP A 59 -3.70 -15.38 -5.09
N LEU A 60 -3.34 -14.21 -5.63
CA LEU A 60 -4.07 -12.96 -5.41
C LEU A 60 -4.95 -12.61 -6.61
N ASN A 61 -6.22 -12.33 -6.32
CA ASN A 61 -7.20 -11.77 -7.24
C ASN A 61 -7.59 -10.38 -6.76
N GLN A 62 -7.55 -9.38 -7.64
CA GLN A 62 -7.83 -7.99 -7.29
C GLN A 62 -8.99 -7.42 -8.09
N GLN A 63 -9.92 -6.76 -7.38
CA GLN A 63 -10.99 -5.96 -7.96
C GLN A 63 -10.95 -4.57 -7.33
N LYS A 64 -10.52 -3.57 -8.12
CA LYS A 64 -10.27 -2.19 -7.64
C LYS A 64 -9.26 -2.23 -6.48
N SER A 65 -9.65 -1.76 -5.29
CA SER A 65 -8.83 -1.78 -4.08
C SER A 65 -8.92 -3.09 -3.30
N HIS A 66 -9.94 -3.90 -3.54
CA HIS A 66 -10.17 -5.11 -2.77
C HIS A 66 -9.40 -6.29 -3.38
N VAL A 67 -8.75 -7.08 -2.53
CA VAL A 67 -7.97 -8.26 -2.92
C VAL A 67 -8.46 -9.45 -2.11
N THR A 68 -8.62 -10.58 -2.80
CA THR A 68 -8.93 -11.88 -2.21
C THR A 68 -7.92 -12.90 -2.72
N GLY A 69 -7.65 -13.94 -1.95
CA GLY A 69 -6.73 -14.97 -2.41
C GLY A 69 -6.68 -16.19 -1.53
N GLU A 70 -5.77 -17.07 -1.90
CA GLU A 70 -5.40 -18.24 -1.11
C GLU A 70 -3.94 -18.09 -0.67
N TRP A 71 -3.61 -18.63 0.49
CA TRP A 71 -2.24 -18.70 1.00
C TRP A 71 -1.86 -20.13 1.38
N SER A 72 -0.57 -20.42 1.29
CA SER A 72 0.02 -21.64 1.83
C SER A 72 1.39 -21.29 2.41
N GLU A 73 1.67 -21.72 3.62
CA GLU A 73 2.96 -21.51 4.27
C GLU A 73 3.41 -22.76 5.04
N GLY A 74 4.70 -23.07 4.98
CA GLY A 74 5.22 -24.22 5.68
C GLY A 74 6.72 -24.41 5.58
N THR A 75 7.16 -25.53 6.13
CA THR A 75 8.51 -26.07 6.09
C THR A 75 8.48 -27.43 5.39
N ASN A 76 9.63 -28.10 5.29
CA ASN A 76 9.71 -29.47 4.79
C ASN A 76 8.89 -30.48 5.61
N ALA A 77 8.54 -30.16 6.86
CA ALA A 77 7.89 -31.09 7.79
C ALA A 77 6.39 -30.85 7.98
N ARG A 78 5.94 -29.59 7.87
CA ARG A 78 4.56 -29.18 8.15
C ARG A 78 4.22 -27.90 7.42
N GLY A 79 2.95 -27.68 7.14
CA GLY A 79 2.46 -26.43 6.59
C GLY A 79 0.98 -26.27 6.89
N GLY A 80 0.47 -25.09 6.55
CA GLY A 80 -0.94 -24.76 6.59
C GLY A 80 -1.29 -23.90 5.38
N GLY A 81 -2.59 -23.69 5.20
CA GLY A 81 -3.10 -22.84 4.15
C GLY A 81 -4.51 -22.37 4.47
N GLY A 82 -5.02 -21.51 3.61
CA GLY A 82 -6.38 -21.02 3.71
C GLY A 82 -6.62 -19.84 2.80
N LYS A 83 -7.48 -18.93 3.24
CA LYS A 83 -7.86 -17.75 2.46
C LYS A 83 -7.32 -16.48 3.08
N LEU A 84 -7.07 -15.50 2.22
CA LEU A 84 -6.75 -14.13 2.62
C LEU A 84 -7.70 -13.17 1.92
N GLU A 85 -7.98 -12.06 2.59
CA GLU A 85 -8.62 -10.91 1.98
C GLU A 85 -8.04 -9.61 2.52
N GLY A 86 -8.20 -8.53 1.77
CA GLY A 86 -7.58 -7.27 2.14
C GLY A 86 -7.93 -6.11 1.22
N ASP A 87 -7.42 -4.94 1.59
CA ASP A 87 -7.63 -3.70 0.84
C ASP A 87 -6.32 -2.97 0.59
N VAL A 88 -6.19 -2.42 -0.62
CA VAL A 88 -5.08 -1.57 -1.02
C VAL A 88 -5.31 -0.15 -0.53
N ARG A 89 -4.42 0.32 0.35
CA ARG A 89 -4.43 1.66 0.95
C ARG A 89 -3.04 2.26 0.85
N SER A 90 -2.94 3.44 0.24
CA SER A 90 -1.66 4.15 0.09
C SER A 90 -0.55 3.29 -0.53
N GLY A 91 -0.89 2.47 -1.52
CA GLY A 91 0.05 1.59 -2.24
C GLY A 91 0.46 0.32 -1.49
N LYS A 92 -0.14 0.03 -0.33
CA LYS A 92 0.09 -1.19 0.46
C LYS A 92 -1.18 -2.03 0.47
N LEU A 93 -1.04 -3.34 0.30
CA LEU A 93 -2.14 -4.28 0.46
C LEU A 93 -2.15 -4.78 1.90
N TYR A 94 -3.11 -4.37 2.72
CA TYR A 94 -3.28 -4.87 4.08
C TYR A 94 -4.21 -6.07 4.08
N VAL A 95 -3.78 -7.17 4.70
CA VAL A 95 -4.51 -8.44 4.64
C VAL A 95 -4.83 -9.01 6.01
N ARG A 96 -5.86 -9.84 6.02
CA ARG A 96 -6.25 -10.74 7.10
C ARG A 96 -6.40 -12.15 6.55
N TYR A 97 -6.23 -13.13 7.43
CA TYR A 97 -6.18 -14.53 7.05
C TYR A 97 -7.24 -15.34 7.79
N CYS A 98 -7.68 -16.42 7.16
CA CYS A 98 -8.28 -17.57 7.82
C CYS A 98 -7.53 -18.81 7.37
N SER A 99 -7.47 -19.84 8.20
CA SER A 99 -6.91 -21.15 7.85
C SER A 99 -8.02 -22.13 7.48
N ASP A 100 -7.71 -23.12 6.64
CA ASP A 100 -8.68 -24.14 6.25
C ASP A 100 -9.09 -25.03 7.43
N ASP A 101 -8.20 -25.24 8.39
CA ASP A 101 -8.36 -26.14 9.53
C ASP A 101 -8.44 -25.44 10.90
N GLY A 102 -8.31 -24.11 10.96
CA GLY A 102 -8.25 -23.37 12.23
C GLY A 102 -6.88 -23.42 12.92
N GLU A 103 -5.83 -23.85 12.23
CA GLU A 103 -4.47 -23.90 12.74
C GLU A 103 -3.63 -22.70 12.24
N ALA A 104 -2.31 -22.77 12.44
CA ALA A 104 -1.34 -21.74 12.07
C ALA A 104 -1.57 -20.35 12.72
N GLY A 105 -2.34 -20.31 13.81
CA GLY A 105 -2.65 -19.08 14.53
C GLY A 105 -3.82 -18.28 13.96
N TYR A 106 -4.59 -18.85 13.03
CA TYR A 106 -5.76 -18.21 12.43
C TYR A 106 -7.05 -18.94 12.76
N GLU A 107 -8.18 -18.23 12.72
CA GLU A 107 -9.49 -18.85 12.79
C GLU A 107 -9.79 -19.66 11.51
N ALA A 108 -10.63 -20.67 11.65
CA ALA A 108 -11.08 -21.47 10.50
C ALA A 108 -11.95 -20.62 9.55
N CYS A 109 -11.71 -20.76 8.24
CA CYS A 109 -12.51 -20.08 7.22
C CYS A 109 -14.01 -20.44 7.35
N PRO A 110 -14.93 -19.48 7.14
CA PRO A 110 -14.74 -18.16 6.53
C PRO A 110 -14.46 -17.02 7.54
N ASN A 111 -14.12 -17.31 8.79
CA ASN A 111 -13.86 -16.26 9.77
C ASN A 111 -12.42 -15.75 9.64
N PHE A 112 -12.26 -14.51 9.18
CA PHE A 112 -10.96 -13.88 9.05
C PHE A 112 -10.51 -13.23 10.36
N SER A 113 -9.22 -13.31 10.66
CA SER A 113 -8.60 -12.63 11.78
C SER A 113 -8.56 -11.10 11.60
N GLY A 114 -7.90 -10.40 12.53
CA GLY A 114 -7.62 -8.98 12.38
C GLY A 114 -6.66 -8.69 11.22
N GLU A 115 -6.36 -7.41 10.97
CA GLU A 115 -5.29 -7.08 10.01
C GLU A 115 -3.94 -7.60 10.54
N GLU A 116 -3.37 -8.59 9.85
CA GLU A 116 -2.15 -9.29 10.25
C GLU A 116 -0.94 -8.80 9.46
N ASP A 117 -1.00 -8.70 8.14
CA ASP A 117 0.17 -8.34 7.35
C ASP A 117 -0.14 -7.19 6.40
N TYR A 118 0.91 -6.58 5.85
CA TYR A 118 0.76 -5.89 4.57
C TYR A 118 1.82 -6.31 3.55
N PHE A 119 1.45 -6.18 2.28
CA PHE A 119 2.34 -6.40 1.16
C PHE A 119 2.64 -5.11 0.41
N VAL A 120 3.84 -5.03 -0.14
CA VAL A 120 4.30 -3.96 -1.04
C VAL A 120 4.90 -4.58 -2.29
N LEU A 121 4.66 -3.96 -3.45
CA LEU A 121 5.38 -4.31 -4.67
C LEU A 121 6.71 -3.55 -4.72
N GLU A 122 7.83 -4.27 -4.67
CA GLU A 122 9.18 -3.71 -4.72
C GLU A 122 9.99 -4.39 -5.81
N LYS A 123 10.43 -3.63 -6.82
CA LYS A 123 11.31 -4.13 -7.91
C LYS A 123 10.81 -5.44 -8.57
N GLY A 124 9.49 -5.59 -8.70
CA GLY A 124 8.86 -6.76 -9.31
C GLY A 124 8.64 -7.96 -8.38
N ALA A 125 8.93 -7.83 -7.09
CA ALA A 125 8.61 -8.81 -6.05
C ALA A 125 7.45 -8.33 -5.17
N LEU A 126 6.73 -9.26 -4.56
CA LEU A 126 5.74 -9.01 -3.53
C LEU A 126 6.41 -9.19 -2.16
N VAL A 127 6.62 -8.11 -1.43
CA VAL A 127 7.32 -8.14 -0.14
C VAL A 127 6.31 -8.16 0.99
N ARG A 128 6.38 -9.19 1.84
CA ARG A 128 5.59 -9.31 3.07
C ARG A 128 6.22 -8.47 4.18
N TYR A 129 5.38 -7.68 4.83
CA TYR A 129 5.69 -7.07 6.11
C TYR A 129 4.75 -7.67 7.15
N GLN A 130 5.32 -8.51 8.02
CA GLN A 130 4.57 -9.22 9.04
C GLN A 130 4.36 -8.33 10.28
N LYS A 131 3.17 -8.38 10.87
CA LYS A 131 2.90 -7.63 12.11
C LYS A 131 3.43 -8.34 13.34
N PHE A 132 3.95 -7.53 14.24
CA PHE A 132 4.42 -7.90 15.56
C PHE A 132 3.90 -6.86 16.55
N GLY A 133 2.80 -7.18 17.24
CA GLY A 133 2.07 -6.20 18.06
C GLY A 133 1.56 -5.04 17.20
N ASP A 134 1.99 -3.83 17.52
CA ASP A 134 1.61 -2.60 16.78
C ASP A 134 2.61 -2.23 15.67
N THR A 135 3.63 -3.06 15.42
CA THR A 135 4.69 -2.78 14.46
C THR A 135 4.68 -3.78 13.31
N TYR A 136 5.33 -3.44 12.19
CA TYR A 136 5.52 -4.34 11.07
C TYR A 136 7.00 -4.49 10.75
N LYS A 137 7.44 -5.71 10.47
CA LYS A 137 8.81 -6.04 10.07
C LYS A 137 8.81 -6.64 8.68
N ARG A 138 9.78 -6.24 7.86
CA ARG A 138 10.01 -6.86 6.55
C ARG A 138 10.39 -8.33 6.78
N ASP A 139 9.72 -9.23 6.09
CA ASP A 139 9.85 -10.66 6.29
C ASP A 139 10.42 -11.34 5.03
N VAL A 140 9.58 -11.69 4.06
CA VAL A 140 9.99 -12.38 2.83
C VAL A 140 9.66 -11.57 1.57
N ALA A 141 10.44 -11.80 0.50
CA ALA A 141 10.16 -11.27 -0.83
C ALA A 141 9.74 -12.42 -1.75
N LEU A 142 8.47 -12.46 -2.11
CA LEU A 142 7.91 -13.46 -3.02
C LEU A 142 8.12 -13.02 -4.47
N HIS A 143 8.41 -14.00 -5.32
CA HIS A 143 8.57 -13.80 -6.76
C HIS A 143 7.32 -14.27 -7.50
N PRO A 144 7.02 -13.72 -8.70
CA PRO A 144 5.94 -14.24 -9.52
C PRO A 144 6.13 -15.75 -9.79
N ASP A 145 5.11 -16.54 -9.48
CA ASP A 145 5.09 -17.98 -9.78
C ASP A 145 4.67 -18.17 -11.25
N ILE A 146 5.68 -18.34 -12.11
CA ILE A 146 5.51 -18.47 -13.55
C ILE A 146 5.71 -19.93 -13.92
N LYS A 147 4.66 -20.56 -14.46
CA LYS A 147 4.71 -21.95 -14.93
C LYS A 147 5.95 -22.21 -15.80
N GLY A 148 6.73 -23.22 -15.42
CA GLY A 148 7.95 -23.62 -16.13
C GLY A 148 9.20 -22.83 -15.78
N LYS A 149 9.13 -21.86 -14.87
CA LYS A 149 10.30 -21.20 -14.26
C LYS A 149 10.48 -21.69 -12.83
N GLN A 150 11.72 -21.95 -12.46
CA GLN A 150 12.06 -22.22 -11.07
C GLN A 150 11.95 -20.92 -10.28
N ILE A 151 11.30 -20.99 -9.11
CA ILE A 151 11.27 -19.88 -8.16
C ILE A 151 12.71 -19.65 -7.68
N PRO A 152 13.21 -18.40 -7.71
CA PRO A 152 14.50 -18.11 -7.12
C PRO A 152 14.51 -18.56 -5.66
N SER A 153 15.31 -19.58 -5.35
CA SER A 153 15.53 -19.98 -3.97
C SER A 153 16.67 -19.17 -3.40
N GLU A 154 16.50 -18.55 -2.24
CA GLU A 154 17.63 -17.83 -1.63
C GLU A 154 18.77 -18.81 -1.34
N THR A 155 19.98 -18.43 -1.75
CA THR A 155 21.21 -19.17 -1.45
C THR A 155 21.53 -19.00 0.01
N CYS A 156 21.79 -20.09 0.70
CA CYS A 156 22.10 -20.04 2.12
C CYS A 156 23.50 -19.49 2.32
N ALA A 157 23.66 -18.59 3.28
CA ALA A 157 24.98 -18.26 3.76
C ALA A 157 25.55 -19.54 4.39
N ASP A 158 26.75 -19.92 3.99
CA ASP A 158 27.53 -20.93 4.70
C ASP A 158 27.84 -20.35 6.09
N THR A 159 26.99 -20.61 7.08
CA THR A 159 27.40 -20.41 8.47
C THR A 159 28.43 -21.48 8.78
N GLU A 160 29.71 -21.15 8.58
CA GLU A 160 30.80 -21.81 9.29
C GLU A 160 30.41 -21.84 10.77
N SER A 161 30.23 -23.05 11.27
CA SER A 161 29.99 -23.28 12.70
C SER A 161 31.32 -23.07 13.40
N ASP A 162 31.58 -21.86 13.88
CA ASP A 162 32.62 -21.64 14.89
C ASP A 162 32.25 -22.47 16.11
N SER A 163 33.04 -23.53 16.32
CA SER A 163 32.96 -24.49 17.43
C SER A 163 33.67 -23.98 18.67
#